data_AF-A0A963KW87-F1
#
_entry.id   AF-A0A963KW87-F1
#
_cell.length_a   1.000
_cell.length_b   1.000
_cell.length_c   1.000
_cell.angle_alpha   90.00
_cell.angle_beta   90.00
_cell.angle_gamma   90.00
#
_symmetry.space_group_name_H-M   'P 1'
#
loop_
_entity.id
_entity.type
_entity.pdbx_description
1 polymer ?
#
loop_
_entity_poly.entity_id
_entity_poly.type
_entity_poly.pdbx_seq_one_letter_code
_entity_poly.pdbx_strand_id
1 'polypeptide(L)'
;MRYIARASAAPLIQSARMPAAPAAARAWLDREEQADRKNARVIDKIIMALPRELGREDWRRLVEAFADDLTAGQASWLSAIHAAGRDAGNPHVHLIVRDRHHRTGKRVAKLSDKGAVQRVRALWERHCNRALKAAGRAERIDRRSYAARGLKTLPQRHRGPHRPMERGRG
;
A
#
# COMPACT_ATOMS: atom_id res chain seq x y z
N MET A 1 3.72 1.11 12.72
CA MET A 1 3.24 -0.29 12.67
C MET A 1 1.87 -0.50 13.32
N ARG A 2 1.65 -0.13 14.59
CA ARG A 2 0.36 -0.30 15.29
C ARG A 2 -0.88 0.16 14.49
N TYR A 3 -0.75 1.22 13.69
CA TYR A 3 -1.86 1.74 12.87
C TYR A 3 -2.27 0.84 11.69
N ILE A 4 -1.33 0.13 11.06
CA ILE A 4 -1.63 -0.70 9.87
C ILE A 4 -1.97 -2.14 10.24
N ALA A 5 -1.60 -2.59 11.44
CA ALA A 5 -1.83 -3.95 11.92
C ALA A 5 -2.81 -3.98 13.10
N ARG A 6 -3.87 -3.16 13.06
CA ARG A 6 -4.85 -3.13 14.15
C ARG A 6 -5.49 -4.51 14.29
N ALA A 7 -5.39 -5.13 15.47
CA ALA A 7 -5.88 -6.49 15.71
C ALA A 7 -7.37 -6.64 15.38
N SER A 8 -8.17 -5.59 15.61
CA SER A 8 -9.60 -5.55 15.32
C SER A 8 -9.98 -5.59 13.84
N ALA A 9 -9.03 -5.41 12.92
CA ALA A 9 -9.28 -5.57 11.48
C ALA A 9 -8.92 -6.97 10.95
N ALA A 10 -8.25 -7.80 11.75
CA ALA A 10 -7.63 -9.06 11.32
C ALA A 10 -6.98 -8.95 9.91
N PRO A 11 -6.06 -7.98 9.72
CA PRO A 11 -5.54 -7.69 8.38
C PRO A 11 -4.70 -8.85 7.86
N LEU A 12 -4.76 -9.10 6.56
CA LEU A 12 -3.80 -10.00 5.92
C LEU A 12 -2.45 -9.27 5.82
N ILE A 13 -1.44 -9.78 6.52
CA ILE A 13 -0.10 -9.22 6.55
C ILE A 13 0.81 -9.98 5.59
N GLN A 14 1.58 -9.26 4.79
CA GLN A 14 2.65 -9.81 3.96
C GLN A 14 3.90 -8.96 4.13
N SER A 15 5.08 -9.54 3.97
CA SER A 15 6.32 -8.78 3.95
C SER A 15 7.39 -9.45 3.10
N ALA A 16 8.38 -8.67 2.69
CA ALA A 16 9.61 -9.21 2.13
C ALA A 16 10.81 -8.45 2.70
N ARG A 17 11.89 -9.18 2.99
CA ARG A 17 13.17 -8.65 3.51
C ARG A 17 13.03 -7.83 4.80
N MET A 18 11.94 -8.05 5.55
CA MET A 18 11.71 -7.56 6.90
C MET A 18 10.72 -8.49 7.62
N PRO A 19 10.72 -8.51 8.97
CA PRO A 19 9.79 -9.36 9.73
C PRO A 19 8.32 -9.00 9.44
N ALA A 20 7.46 -10.02 9.34
CA ALA A 20 6.02 -9.83 9.12
C ALA A 20 5.27 -9.47 10.40
N ALA A 21 5.67 -10.03 11.55
CA ALA A 21 5.01 -9.78 12.83
C ALA A 21 5.13 -8.28 13.21
N PRO A 22 4.03 -7.57 13.53
CA PRO A 22 4.06 -6.11 13.68
C PRO A 22 5.04 -5.57 14.73
N ALA A 23 5.22 -6.29 15.85
CA ALA A 23 6.17 -5.93 16.89
C ALA A 23 7.62 -6.12 16.42
N ALA A 24 7.92 -7.25 15.79
CA ALA A 24 9.24 -7.53 15.22
C ALA A 24 9.58 -6.58 14.05
N ALA A 25 8.60 -6.27 13.20
CA ALA A 25 8.73 -5.30 12.12
C ALA A 25 9.06 -3.91 12.65
N ARG A 26 8.41 -3.51 13.76
CA ARG A 26 8.69 -2.24 14.42
C ARG A 26 10.10 -2.20 14.99
N ALA A 27 10.48 -3.20 15.78
CA ALA A 27 11.81 -3.29 16.36
C ALA A 27 12.92 -3.34 15.30
N TRP A 28 12.66 -3.99 14.16
CA TRP A 28 13.58 -3.99 13.02
C TRP A 28 13.72 -2.59 12.40
N LEU A 29 12.60 -1.89 12.14
CA LEU A 29 12.64 -0.53 11.60
C LEU A 29 13.33 0.45 12.54
N ASP A 30 13.14 0.32 13.86
CA ASP A 30 13.79 1.18 14.85
C ASP A 30 15.32 0.98 14.83
N ARG A 31 15.82 -0.26 14.67
CA ARG A 31 17.26 -0.53 14.48
C ARG A 31 17.81 0.03 13.18
N GLU A 32 17.05 -0.11 12.10
CA GLU A 32 17.40 0.42 10.79
C GLU A 32 17.48 1.96 10.78
N GLU A 33 16.60 2.64 11.54
CA GLU A 33 16.60 4.09 11.71
C GLU A 33 17.83 4.58 12.49
N GLN A 34 18.29 3.82 13.50
CA GLN A 34 19.49 4.16 14.28
C GLN A 34 20.78 4.12 13.44
N ALA A 35 20.84 3.24 12.44
CA ALA A 35 21.97 3.14 11.52
C ALA A 35 21.92 4.19 10.39
N ASP A 36 20.79 4.87 10.21
CA ASP A 36 20.60 5.90 9.20
C ASP A 36 21.11 7.27 9.70
N ARG A 37 21.43 8.18 8.76
CA ARG A 37 21.70 9.60 9.12
C ARG A 37 20.46 10.21 9.80
N LYS A 38 20.68 11.14 10.74
CA LYS A 38 19.63 11.81 11.56
C LYS A 38 18.37 12.27 10.79
N ASN A 39 18.51 12.69 9.54
CA ASN A 39 17.41 13.20 8.71
C ASN A 39 17.05 12.26 7.55
N ALA A 40 17.36 10.97 7.65
CA ALA A 40 16.98 9.99 6.64
C ALA A 40 15.48 9.69 6.73
N ARG A 41 14.89 9.39 5.58
CA ARG A 41 13.54 8.80 5.54
C ARG A 41 13.67 7.30 5.80
N VAL A 42 13.01 6.83 6.85
CA VAL A 42 13.04 5.41 7.23
C VAL A 42 12.16 4.57 6.29
N ILE A 43 10.95 5.06 6.00
CA ILE A 43 9.98 4.43 5.10
C ILE A 43 9.17 5.45 4.31
N ASP A 44 8.64 5.00 3.18
CA ASP A 44 7.51 5.59 2.46
C ASP A 44 6.25 4.74 2.71
N LYS A 45 5.11 5.39 2.91
CA LYS A 45 3.81 4.72 3.11
C LYS A 45 2.89 5.02 1.92
N ILE A 46 2.38 3.96 1.30
CA ILE A 46 1.44 4.00 0.18
C ILE A 46 0.14 3.36 0.63
N ILE A 47 -1.00 3.99 0.34
CA ILE A 47 -2.33 3.46 0.65
C ILE A 47 -3.09 3.37 -0.66
N MET A 48 -3.64 2.19 -0.97
CA MET A 48 -4.29 1.94 -2.25
C MET A 48 -5.58 1.16 -2.03
N ALA A 49 -6.65 1.55 -2.74
CA ALA A 49 -7.89 0.79 -2.77
C ALA A 49 -7.70 -0.50 -3.56
N LEU A 50 -8.36 -1.57 -3.13
CA LEU A 50 -8.37 -2.86 -3.80
C LEU A 50 -9.67 -3.03 -4.62
N PRO A 51 -9.62 -3.66 -5.80
CA PRO A 51 -10.82 -3.94 -6.58
C PRO A 51 -11.77 -4.84 -5.80
N ARG A 52 -13.03 -4.45 -5.61
CA ARG A 52 -14.02 -5.18 -4.81
C ARG A 52 -14.48 -6.48 -5.48
N GLU A 53 -14.23 -6.59 -6.77
CA GLU A 53 -14.57 -7.71 -7.65
C GLU A 53 -13.62 -8.91 -7.47
N LEU A 54 -12.48 -8.70 -6.80
CA LEU A 54 -11.46 -9.70 -6.52
C LEU A 54 -11.62 -10.32 -5.13
N GLY A 55 -11.22 -11.59 -5.00
CA GLY A 55 -11.22 -12.29 -3.72
C GLY A 55 -10.00 -11.94 -2.85
N ARG A 56 -10.03 -12.35 -1.57
CA ARG A 56 -8.93 -12.13 -0.62
C ARG A 56 -7.58 -12.66 -1.11
N GLU A 57 -7.58 -13.84 -1.72
CA GLU A 57 -6.37 -14.47 -2.24
C GLU A 57 -5.83 -13.76 -3.49
N ASP A 58 -6.72 -13.23 -4.35
CA ASP A 58 -6.31 -12.40 -5.48
C ASP A 58 -5.70 -11.08 -5.01
N TRP A 59 -6.25 -10.46 -3.97
CA TRP A 59 -5.65 -9.28 -3.36
C TRP A 59 -4.25 -9.57 -2.80
N ARG A 60 -4.07 -10.72 -2.14
CA ARG A 60 -2.77 -11.15 -1.62
C ARG A 60 -1.72 -11.21 -2.73
N ARG A 61 -2.05 -11.90 -3.82
CA ARG A 61 -1.17 -12.01 -5.01
C ARG A 61 -0.94 -10.69 -5.71
N LEU A 62 -1.98 -9.86 -5.84
CA LEU A 62 -1.91 -8.52 -6.43
C LEU A 62 -0.92 -7.63 -5.68
N VAL A 63 -1.05 -7.56 -4.35
CA VAL A 63 -0.21 -6.71 -3.51
C VAL A 63 1.25 -7.20 -3.52
N GLU A 64 1.46 -8.51 -3.45
CA GLU A 64 2.80 -9.12 -3.52
C GLU A 64 3.49 -8.78 -4.84
N ALA A 65 2.84 -9.07 -5.97
CA ALA A 65 3.39 -8.80 -7.30
C ALA A 65 3.67 -7.31 -7.50
N PHE A 66 2.78 -6.44 -7.03
CA PHE A 66 3.00 -4.99 -7.10
C PHE A 66 4.19 -4.54 -6.26
N ALA A 67 4.31 -5.02 -5.01
CA ALA A 67 5.38 -4.61 -4.11
C ALA A 67 6.74 -5.10 -4.59
N ASP A 68 6.82 -6.31 -5.14
CA ASP A 68 8.05 -6.83 -5.72
C ASP A 68 8.48 -6.06 -6.98
N ASP A 69 7.56 -5.75 -7.89
CA ASP A 69 7.87 -4.95 -9.08
C ASP A 69 8.26 -3.51 -8.70
N LEU A 70 7.53 -2.90 -7.75
CA LEU A 70 7.85 -1.56 -7.24
C LEU A 70 9.25 -1.47 -6.64
N THR A 71 9.69 -2.54 -5.97
CA THR A 71 10.96 -2.61 -5.28
C THR A 71 12.04 -3.36 -6.05
N ALA A 72 11.78 -3.75 -7.31
CA ALA A 72 12.63 -4.63 -8.12
C ALA A 72 13.10 -5.89 -7.36
N GLY A 73 12.33 -6.37 -6.38
CA GLY A 73 12.73 -7.48 -5.50
C GLY A 73 14.00 -7.19 -4.68
N GLN A 74 14.32 -5.93 -4.41
CA GLN A 74 15.58 -5.52 -3.79
C GLN A 74 15.40 -4.71 -2.50
N ALA A 75 14.20 -4.19 -2.23
CA ALA A 75 13.93 -3.39 -1.04
C ALA A 75 12.99 -4.11 -0.07
N SER A 76 13.03 -3.70 1.20
CA SER A 76 12.15 -4.27 2.23
C SER A 76 10.78 -3.61 2.20
N TRP A 77 9.73 -4.41 2.33
CA TRP A 77 8.36 -3.92 2.36
C TRP A 77 7.49 -4.75 3.30
N LEU A 78 6.44 -4.12 3.84
CA LEU A 78 5.39 -4.79 4.60
C LEU A 78 4.03 -4.20 4.20
N SER A 79 3.07 -5.08 3.93
CA SER A 79 1.71 -4.73 3.58
C SER A 79 0.70 -5.25 4.61
N ALA A 80 -0.40 -4.53 4.75
CA ALA A 80 -1.54 -4.92 5.56
C ALA A 80 -2.83 -4.62 4.80
N ILE A 81 -3.60 -5.66 4.47
CA ILE A 81 -4.88 -5.55 3.76
C ILE A 81 -6.02 -5.45 4.78
N HIS A 82 -6.81 -4.39 4.67
CA HIS A 82 -8.00 -4.11 5.47
C HIS A 82 -9.23 -4.28 4.59
N ALA A 83 -10.10 -5.23 4.92
CA ALA A 83 -11.31 -5.53 4.14
C ALA A 83 -12.49 -6.01 5.00
N ALA A 84 -12.39 -5.90 6.33
CA ALA A 84 -13.38 -6.41 7.28
C ALA A 84 -13.90 -5.30 8.21
N GLY A 85 -15.03 -5.55 8.86
CA GLY A 85 -15.66 -4.61 9.79
C GLY A 85 -15.96 -3.27 9.11
N ARG A 86 -15.44 -2.18 9.70
CA ARG A 86 -15.62 -0.81 9.17
C ARG A 86 -15.07 -0.59 7.76
N ASP A 87 -14.20 -1.47 7.27
CA ASP A 87 -13.55 -1.36 5.97
C ASP A 87 -14.16 -2.28 4.91
N ALA A 88 -15.24 -3.03 5.22
CA ALA A 88 -15.89 -3.94 4.28
C ALA A 88 -16.38 -3.26 2.98
N GLY A 89 -16.78 -1.99 3.06
CA GLY A 89 -17.18 -1.20 1.90
C GLY A 89 -16.04 -0.51 1.14
N ASN A 90 -14.82 -0.52 1.68
CA ASN A 90 -13.66 0.16 1.09
C ASN A 90 -12.38 -0.65 1.37
N PRO A 91 -12.23 -1.84 0.75
CA PRO A 91 -11.04 -2.65 0.95
C PRO A 91 -9.81 -1.89 0.46
N HIS A 92 -8.78 -1.82 1.30
CA HIS A 92 -7.56 -1.10 0.97
C HIS A 92 -6.33 -1.77 1.60
N VAL A 93 -5.17 -1.53 0.99
CA VAL A 93 -3.88 -1.97 1.49
C VAL A 93 -3.09 -0.78 2.02
N HIS A 94 -2.50 -0.94 3.20
CA HIS A 94 -1.39 -0.11 3.63
C HIS A 94 -0.09 -0.83 3.28
N LEU A 95 0.72 -0.23 2.41
CA LEU A 95 2.06 -0.71 2.07
C LEU A 95 3.08 0.26 2.65
N ILE A 96 4.05 -0.25 3.40
CA ILE A 96 5.25 0.48 3.76
C ILE A 96 6.43 -0.08 2.98
N VAL A 97 7.29 0.81 2.49
CA VAL A 97 8.51 0.47 1.75
C VAL A 97 9.67 1.20 2.39
N ARG A 98 10.72 0.45 2.75
CA ARG A 98 12.03 1.04 3.04
C ARG A 98 12.78 1.10 1.71
N ASP A 99 12.81 2.27 1.05
CA ASP A 99 13.37 2.49 -0.29
C ASP A 99 14.92 2.42 -0.30
N ARG A 100 15.45 1.27 0.11
CA ARG A 100 16.87 0.95 0.16
C ARG A 100 17.08 -0.51 -0.21
N HIS A 101 18.09 -0.76 -1.02
CA HIS A 101 18.53 -2.10 -1.39
C HIS A 101 19.02 -2.82 -0.13
N HIS A 102 18.48 -4.01 0.14
CA HIS A 102 18.68 -4.73 1.40
C HIS A 102 20.15 -5.06 1.74
N ARG A 103 21.04 -5.11 0.74
CA ARG A 103 22.50 -5.29 0.93
C ARG A 103 23.35 -4.02 0.85
N THR A 104 23.00 -3.08 -0.03
CA THR A 104 23.91 -1.98 -0.43
C THR A 104 23.46 -0.63 0.12
N GLY A 105 22.24 -0.53 0.65
CA GLY A 105 21.68 0.72 1.16
C GLY A 105 21.28 1.75 0.09
N LYS A 106 21.60 1.49 -1.19
CA LYS A 106 21.25 2.38 -2.32
C LYS A 106 19.74 2.42 -2.55
N ARG A 107 19.20 3.57 -2.97
CA ARG A 107 17.76 3.70 -3.26
C ARG A 107 17.35 2.87 -4.48
N VAL A 108 16.15 2.30 -4.45
CA VAL A 108 15.68 1.35 -5.48
C VAL A 108 14.41 1.84 -6.18
N ALA A 109 13.31 1.95 -5.44
CA ALA A 109 11.99 2.35 -5.93
C ALA A 109 11.91 3.85 -6.24
N LYS A 110 12.81 4.64 -5.67
CA LYS A 110 12.94 6.08 -5.88
C LYS A 110 11.63 6.84 -5.61
N LEU A 111 11.00 6.52 -4.47
CA LEU A 111 9.62 6.95 -4.16
C LEU A 111 9.49 8.46 -3.90
N SER A 112 10.58 9.15 -3.61
CA SER A 112 10.62 10.61 -3.43
C SER A 112 11.05 11.39 -4.66
N ASP A 113 11.32 10.73 -5.78
CA ASP A 113 11.76 11.42 -7.00
C ASP A 113 10.57 12.08 -7.70
N LYS A 114 10.84 13.16 -8.46
CA LYS A 114 9.84 13.78 -9.32
C LYS A 114 9.19 12.72 -10.23
N GLY A 115 7.86 12.74 -10.33
CA GLY A 115 7.09 11.78 -11.11
C GLY A 115 6.83 10.43 -10.43
N ALA A 116 7.30 10.19 -9.20
CA ALA A 116 7.08 8.92 -8.50
C ALA A 116 5.60 8.56 -8.37
N VAL A 117 4.75 9.53 -8.04
CA VAL A 117 3.30 9.31 -7.92
C VAL A 117 2.69 8.81 -9.23
N GLN A 118 3.07 9.40 -10.37
CA GLN A 118 2.56 9.00 -11.68
C GLN A 118 3.04 7.60 -12.07
N ARG A 119 4.31 7.27 -11.78
CA ARG A 119 4.87 5.93 -12.01
C ARG A 119 4.16 4.89 -11.16
N VAL A 120 4.01 5.14 -9.85
CA VAL A 120 3.32 4.25 -8.91
C VAL A 120 1.86 4.04 -9.33
N ARG A 121 1.14 5.09 -9.72
CA ARG A 121 -0.24 4.97 -10.22
C ARG A 121 -0.33 4.13 -11.49
N ALA A 122 0.59 4.33 -12.44
CA ALA A 122 0.63 3.55 -13.67
C ALA A 122 0.94 2.08 -13.39
N LEU A 123 1.87 1.82 -12.47
CA LEU A 123 2.19 0.48 -12.02
C LEU A 123 0.99 -0.20 -11.36
N TRP A 124 0.33 0.47 -10.42
CA TRP A 124 -0.86 -0.06 -9.73
C TRP A 124 -2.00 -0.40 -10.70
N GLU A 125 -2.29 0.50 -11.64
CA GLU A 125 -3.29 0.25 -12.70
C GLU A 125 -3.01 -1.02 -13.49
N ARG A 126 -1.77 -1.20 -13.96
CA ARG A 126 -1.38 -2.41 -14.71
C ARG A 126 -1.57 -3.68 -13.90
N HIS A 127 -1.16 -3.65 -12.63
CA HIS A 127 -1.27 -4.80 -11.72
C HIS A 127 -2.74 -5.14 -11.42
N CYS A 128 -3.57 -4.14 -11.11
CA CYS A 128 -5.01 -4.33 -10.91
C CYS A 128 -5.70 -4.91 -12.15
N ASN A 129 -5.46 -4.32 -13.32
CA ASN A 129 -6.10 -4.78 -14.56
C ASN A 129 -5.66 -6.20 -14.96
N ARG A 130 -4.41 -6.56 -14.67
CA ARG A 130 -3.94 -7.94 -14.87
C ARG A 130 -4.62 -8.92 -13.92
N ALA A 131 -4.77 -8.56 -12.64
CA ALA A 131 -5.47 -9.38 -11.65
C ALA A 131 -6.96 -9.56 -12.01
N LEU A 132 -7.64 -8.48 -12.38
CA LEU A 132 -9.04 -8.53 -12.85
C LEU A 132 -9.19 -9.43 -14.08
N LYS A 133 -8.31 -9.29 -15.08
CA LYS A 133 -8.31 -10.17 -16.26
C LYS A 133 -8.09 -11.64 -15.88
N ALA A 134 -7.13 -11.94 -15.01
CA ALA A 134 -6.84 -13.31 -14.57
C ALA A 134 -8.01 -13.94 -13.80
N ALA A 135 -8.79 -13.14 -13.08
CA ALA A 135 -10.00 -13.56 -12.39
C ALA A 135 -11.25 -13.61 -13.29
N GLY A 136 -11.11 -13.44 -14.62
CA GLY A 136 -12.24 -13.45 -15.55
C GLY A 136 -13.16 -12.23 -15.43
N ARG A 137 -12.73 -11.15 -14.76
CA ARG A 137 -13.51 -9.92 -14.57
C ARG A 137 -13.41 -9.01 -15.80
N ALA A 138 -14.52 -8.37 -16.15
CA ALA A 138 -14.58 -7.43 -17.29
C ALA A 138 -14.11 -6.02 -16.88
N GLU A 139 -14.24 -5.69 -15.60
CA GLU A 139 -13.95 -4.40 -14.99
C GLU A 139 -12.49 -4.00 -15.15
N ARG A 140 -12.22 -2.71 -15.35
CA ARG A 140 -10.87 -2.16 -15.45
C ARG A 140 -10.76 -0.86 -14.67
N ILE A 141 -9.60 -0.64 -14.08
CA ILE A 141 -9.22 0.60 -13.40
C ILE A 141 -8.49 1.49 -14.40
N ASP A 142 -8.78 2.79 -14.34
CA ASP A 142 -8.06 3.85 -15.03
C ASP A 142 -7.62 4.89 -13.99
N ARG A 143 -6.31 5.15 -13.93
CA ARG A 143 -5.65 6.06 -12.99
C ARG A 143 -5.84 7.53 -13.34
N ARG A 144 -6.28 7.83 -14.57
CA ARG A 144 -6.53 9.20 -15.02
C ARG A 144 -7.77 9.74 -14.29
N SER A 145 -7.76 11.03 -14.00
CA SER A 145 -8.95 11.71 -13.50
C SER A 145 -10.10 11.59 -14.52
N TYR A 146 -11.34 11.73 -14.06
CA TYR A 146 -12.49 11.78 -14.97
C TYR A 146 -12.32 12.85 -16.05
N ALA A 147 -11.82 14.03 -15.69
CA ALA A 147 -11.46 15.09 -16.64
C ALA A 147 -10.44 14.62 -17.70
N ALA A 148 -9.36 13.94 -17.29
CA ALA A 148 -8.36 13.39 -18.22
C ALA A 148 -8.86 12.17 -19.03
N ARG A 149 -10.05 11.65 -18.72
CA ARG A 149 -10.76 10.61 -19.48
C ARG A 149 -11.88 11.19 -20.36
N GLY A 150 -12.08 12.51 -20.36
CA GLY A 150 -13.18 13.17 -21.07
C GLY A 150 -14.56 12.95 -20.45
N LEU A 151 -14.63 12.46 -19.21
CA LEU A 151 -15.89 12.20 -18.51
C LEU A 151 -16.33 13.44 -17.73
N LYS A 152 -17.60 13.82 -17.88
CA LYS A 152 -18.21 14.97 -17.18
C LYS A 152 -18.62 14.67 -15.73
N THR A 153 -18.37 13.46 -15.24
CA THR A 153 -18.66 13.08 -13.85
C THR A 153 -17.65 13.70 -12.89
N LEU A 154 -18.12 14.14 -11.72
CA LEU A 154 -17.26 14.59 -10.63
C LEU A 154 -16.60 13.38 -9.94
N PRO A 155 -15.32 13.46 -9.54
CA PRO A 155 -14.66 12.38 -8.81
C PRO A 155 -15.44 12.04 -7.54
N GLN A 156 -15.62 10.75 -7.27
CA GLN A 156 -16.27 10.30 -6.04
C GLN A 156 -15.43 10.74 -4.84
N ARG A 157 -16.09 11.28 -3.81
CA ARG A 157 -15.43 11.74 -2.58
C ARG A 157 -14.81 10.53 -1.87
N HIS A 158 -13.49 10.59 -1.60
CA HIS A 158 -12.79 9.53 -0.87
C HIS A 158 -13.41 9.36 0.52
N ARG A 159 -14.14 8.27 0.76
CA ARG A 159 -14.62 7.89 2.09
C ARG A 159 -13.51 7.14 2.82
N GLY A 160 -12.58 7.91 3.41
CA GLY A 160 -11.66 7.38 4.42
C GLY A 160 -12.43 6.88 5.65
N PRO A 161 -11.79 6.11 6.55
CA PRO A 161 -12.46 5.59 7.74
C PRO A 161 -13.08 6.75 8.52
N HIS A 162 -14.38 6.65 8.79
CA HIS A 162 -15.09 7.61 9.64
C HIS A 162 -14.47 7.55 11.03
N ARG A 163 -13.66 8.55 11.39
CA ARG A 163 -13.24 8.78 12.77
C ARG A 163 -14.42 9.47 13.46
N PRO A 164 -15.08 8.86 14.45
CA PRO A 164 -15.94 9.62 15.35
C PRO A 164 -15.07 10.69 16.02
N MET A 165 -15.56 11.93 16.09
CA MET A 165 -14.94 12.96 16.94
C MET A 165 -14.91 12.40 18.36
N GLU A 166 -13.71 12.27 18.93
CA GLU A 166 -13.57 12.13 20.38
C GLU A 166 -14.10 13.42 21.00
N ARG A 167 -15.24 13.31 21.70
CA ARG A 167 -15.67 14.36 22.63
C ARG A 167 -14.62 14.38 23.74
N GLY A 168 -13.91 15.49 23.86
CA GLY A 168 -13.02 15.75 24.98
C GLY A 168 -13.78 15.55 26.29
N ARG A 169 -13.23 14.72 27.17
CA ARG A 169 -13.62 14.70 28.58
C ARG A 169 -12.82 15.81 29.25
N GLY A 170 -13.50 16.93 29.49
CA GLY A 170 -13.20 17.84 30.60
C GLY A 170 -14.24 17.61 31.68
#